data_AF-A0A7S0RX58-F1
#
_entry.id   AF-A0A7S0RX58-F1
#
_cell.length_a   1.000
_cell.length_b   1.000
_cell.length_c   1.000
_cell.angle_alpha   90.00
_cell.angle_beta   90.00
_cell.angle_gamma   90.00
#
_symmetry.space_group_name_H-M   'P 1'
#
loop_
_entity.id
_entity.type
_entity.pdbx_description
1 polymer ?
#
loop_
_entity_poly.entity_id
_entity_poly.type
_entity_poly.pdbx_seq_one_letter_code
_entity_poly.pdbx_strand_id
1 'polypeptide(L)'
;ALREGVSLKQADAVTAGLDRFVEDDLDAVRAAKDTFQRRQRDCNLARQAFLSLPMWVPDAERDERREALEDSKHKLDAARSRLVLALCNVDGKRRYAIIEAVRRSMQGLAEFFERGHAEMQALAPLLASFEEYETEAHAQAEKKMAAQAEQLNEYWQRVKDAEEAVARLAEQRQLAEAERRLAETRAGAQALRADFAVSLNQTLD
;
A
#
# COMPACT_ATOMS: atom_id res chain seq x y z
N ALA A 1 3.07 -0.21 11.90
CA ALA A 1 2.59 0.96 12.67
C ALA A 1 1.09 1.26 12.47
N LEU A 2 0.64 1.93 11.40
CA LEU A 2 -0.79 2.26 11.20
C LEU A 2 -1.69 1.04 10.98
N ARG A 3 -1.22 0.06 10.20
CA ARG A 3 -1.96 -1.17 9.88
C ARG A 3 -2.18 -2.08 11.09
N GLU A 4 -1.23 -2.12 12.02
CA GLU A 4 -1.27 -2.97 13.23
C GLU A 4 -2.06 -2.32 14.36
N GLY A 5 -2.03 -0.98 14.46
CA GLY A 5 -2.75 -0.26 15.52
C GLY A 5 -4.27 -0.25 15.33
N VAL A 6 -4.75 -0.30 14.08
CA VAL A 6 -6.18 -0.29 13.77
C VAL A 6 -6.75 -1.70 13.82
N SER A 7 -6.05 -2.71 13.31
CA SER A 7 -6.54 -4.08 13.31
C SER A 7 -6.68 -4.65 14.73
N LEU A 8 -5.73 -4.40 15.63
CA LEU A 8 -5.84 -4.84 17.02
C LEU A 8 -6.95 -4.10 17.76
N LYS A 9 -7.03 -2.76 17.64
CA LYS A 9 -8.04 -1.98 18.35
C LYS A 9 -9.45 -2.25 17.86
N GLN A 10 -9.63 -2.49 16.55
CA GLN A 10 -10.93 -2.88 16.00
C GLN A 10 -11.30 -4.31 16.41
N ALA A 11 -10.35 -5.25 16.40
CA ALA A 11 -10.60 -6.61 16.86
C ALA A 11 -11.02 -6.61 18.34
N ASP A 12 -10.24 -5.98 19.22
CA ASP A 12 -10.51 -5.92 20.65
C ASP A 12 -11.84 -5.20 20.95
N ALA A 13 -12.15 -4.11 20.25
CA ALA A 13 -13.39 -3.36 20.47
C ALA A 13 -14.65 -4.12 20.05
N VAL A 14 -14.54 -5.00 19.06
CA VAL A 14 -15.64 -5.82 18.54
C VAL A 14 -15.82 -7.08 19.36
N THR A 15 -14.73 -7.77 19.70
CA THR A 15 -14.80 -9.04 20.42
C THR A 15 -15.09 -8.85 21.89
N ALA A 16 -14.53 -7.85 22.57
CA ALA A 16 -14.68 -7.71 24.02
C ALA A 16 -16.13 -7.65 24.53
N GLY A 17 -17.04 -7.05 23.77
CA GLY A 17 -18.47 -7.01 24.14
C GLY A 17 -19.17 -8.37 23.97
N LEU A 18 -18.80 -9.11 22.92
CA LEU A 18 -19.33 -10.45 22.65
C LEU A 18 -18.70 -11.49 23.57
N ASP A 19 -17.40 -11.40 23.81
CA ASP A 19 -16.64 -12.27 24.72
C ASP A 19 -17.24 -12.19 26.12
N ARG A 20 -17.48 -10.98 26.62
CA ARG A 20 -18.16 -10.78 27.90
C ARG A 20 -19.58 -11.37 27.93
N PHE A 21 -20.34 -11.25 26.84
CA PHE A 21 -21.66 -11.87 26.75
C PHE A 21 -21.57 -13.41 26.78
N VAL A 22 -20.55 -13.98 26.16
CA VAL A 22 -20.33 -15.44 26.17
C VAL A 22 -19.84 -15.91 27.54
N GLU A 23 -18.81 -15.28 28.09
CA GLU A 23 -18.15 -15.68 29.34
C GLU A 23 -18.97 -15.35 30.59
N ASP A 24 -19.61 -14.19 30.66
CA ASP A 24 -20.40 -13.83 31.86
C ASP A 24 -21.82 -14.39 31.73
N ASP A 25 -22.55 -14.03 30.67
CA ASP A 25 -24.00 -14.24 30.62
C ASP A 25 -24.38 -15.67 30.21
N LEU A 26 -23.71 -16.26 29.23
CA LEU A 26 -24.00 -17.66 28.85
C LEU A 26 -23.48 -18.66 29.87
N ASP A 27 -22.32 -18.42 30.49
CA ASP A 27 -21.84 -19.30 31.56
C ASP A 27 -22.68 -19.18 32.83
N ALA A 28 -23.21 -18.00 33.16
CA ALA A 28 -24.20 -17.87 34.23
C ALA A 28 -25.45 -18.73 33.99
N VAL A 29 -25.95 -18.79 32.75
CA VAL A 29 -27.05 -19.69 32.38
C VAL A 29 -26.65 -21.16 32.52
N ARG A 30 -25.44 -21.54 32.07
CA ARG A 30 -24.93 -22.91 32.23
C ARG A 30 -24.85 -23.32 33.70
N ALA A 31 -24.25 -22.48 34.55
CA ALA A 31 -24.15 -22.71 35.98
C ALA A 31 -25.52 -22.80 36.67
N ALA A 32 -26.46 -21.92 36.30
CA ALA A 32 -27.83 -21.95 36.82
C ALA A 32 -28.58 -23.21 36.39
N LYS A 33 -28.40 -23.66 35.14
CA LYS A 33 -28.99 -24.90 34.60
C LYS A 33 -28.46 -26.12 35.34
N ASP A 34 -27.15 -26.22 35.54
CA ASP A 34 -26.53 -27.33 36.27
C ASP A 34 -27.04 -27.39 37.72
N THR A 35 -27.15 -26.23 38.36
CA THR A 35 -27.70 -26.12 39.72
C THR A 35 -29.16 -26.59 39.75
N PHE A 36 -29.99 -26.15 38.80
CA PHE A 36 -31.38 -26.59 38.68
C PHE A 36 -31.47 -28.11 38.50
N GLN A 37 -30.68 -28.70 37.60
CA GLN A 37 -30.67 -30.15 37.37
C GLN A 37 -30.22 -30.94 38.59
N ARG A 38 -29.28 -30.42 39.39
CA ARG A 38 -28.90 -31.03 40.67
C ARG A 38 -30.05 -30.98 41.66
N ARG A 39 -30.67 -29.81 41.88
CA ARG A 39 -31.80 -29.67 42.79
C ARG A 39 -33.03 -30.47 42.37
N GLN A 40 -33.24 -30.64 41.07
CA GLN A 40 -34.30 -31.47 40.54
C GLN A 40 -34.07 -32.95 40.89
N ARG A 41 -32.82 -33.43 40.77
CA ARG A 41 -32.43 -34.77 41.21
C ARG A 41 -32.59 -34.94 42.71
N ASP A 42 -32.11 -34.00 43.52
CA ASP A 42 -32.24 -34.02 44.98
C ASP A 42 -33.72 -34.10 45.41
N CYS A 43 -34.58 -33.28 44.81
CA CYS A 43 -36.02 -33.28 45.09
C CYS A 43 -36.69 -34.60 44.67
N ASN A 44 -36.29 -35.18 43.53
CA ASN A 44 -36.80 -36.48 43.09
C ASN A 44 -36.38 -37.60 44.06
N LEU A 45 -35.14 -37.59 44.54
CA LEU A 45 -34.64 -38.55 45.52
C LEU A 45 -35.38 -38.40 46.87
N ALA A 46 -35.56 -37.18 47.37
CA ALA A 46 -36.32 -36.92 48.59
C ALA A 46 -37.78 -37.39 48.46
N ARG A 47 -38.39 -37.17 47.29
CA ARG A 47 -39.75 -37.64 46.99
C ARG A 47 -39.82 -39.16 46.98
N GLN A 48 -38.87 -39.84 46.33
CA GLN A 48 -38.82 -41.31 46.31
C GLN A 48 -38.62 -41.87 47.73
N ALA A 49 -37.72 -41.29 48.52
CA ALA A 49 -37.49 -41.69 49.90
C ALA A 49 -38.76 -41.57 50.74
N PHE A 50 -39.49 -40.44 50.64
CA PHE A 50 -40.76 -40.24 51.32
C PHE A 50 -41.85 -41.24 50.87
N LEU A 51 -41.98 -41.48 49.57
CA LEU A 51 -42.98 -42.42 49.03
C LEU A 51 -42.65 -43.89 49.32
N SER A 52 -41.38 -44.21 49.57
CA SER A 52 -40.95 -45.58 49.91
C SER A 52 -41.19 -45.97 51.36
N LEU A 53 -41.67 -45.05 52.22
CA LEU A 53 -41.90 -45.32 53.63
C LEU A 53 -43.01 -46.37 53.83
N PRO A 54 -42.74 -47.46 54.58
CA PRO A 54 -43.78 -48.39 54.99
C PRO A 54 -44.87 -47.72 55.84
N MET A 55 -46.09 -48.26 55.79
CA MET A 55 -47.24 -47.75 56.56
C MET A 55 -47.03 -47.72 58.08
N TRP A 56 -46.11 -48.53 58.60
CA TRP A 56 -45.81 -48.69 60.03
C TRP A 56 -44.65 -47.81 60.55
N VAL A 57 -44.08 -46.94 59.70
CA VAL A 57 -43.01 -46.02 60.10
C VAL A 57 -43.50 -45.05 61.20
N PRO A 58 -42.71 -44.85 62.28
CA PRO A 58 -43.03 -43.88 63.33
C PRO A 58 -43.28 -42.47 62.78
N ASP A 59 -44.24 -41.75 63.36
CA ASP A 59 -44.62 -40.41 62.87
C ASP A 59 -43.45 -39.42 62.88
N ALA A 60 -42.55 -39.53 63.86
CA ALA A 60 -41.34 -38.70 63.92
C ALA A 60 -40.42 -38.87 62.69
N GLU A 61 -40.20 -40.10 62.24
CA GLU A 61 -39.38 -40.38 61.04
C GLU A 61 -40.12 -39.95 59.77
N ARG A 62 -41.44 -40.10 59.73
CA ARG A 62 -42.28 -39.62 58.63
C ARG A 62 -42.23 -38.10 58.48
N ASP A 63 -42.29 -37.38 59.60
CA ASP A 63 -42.26 -35.93 59.62
C ASP A 63 -40.87 -35.39 59.26
N GLU A 64 -39.79 -36.01 59.71
CA GLU A 64 -38.42 -35.68 59.26
C GLU A 64 -38.29 -35.81 57.73
N ARG A 65 -38.80 -36.90 57.15
CA ARG A 65 -38.78 -37.11 55.69
C ARG A 65 -39.68 -36.13 54.94
N ARG A 66 -40.79 -35.71 55.54
CA ARG A 66 -41.67 -34.66 54.99
C ARG A 66 -40.96 -33.32 54.97
N GLU A 67 -40.33 -32.92 56.07
CA GLU A 67 -39.57 -31.66 56.16
C GLU A 67 -38.42 -31.64 55.15
N ALA A 68 -37.66 -32.73 55.03
CA ALA A 68 -36.60 -32.86 54.04
C ALA A 68 -37.13 -32.73 52.59
N LEU A 69 -38.31 -33.27 52.31
CA LEU A 69 -38.97 -33.11 51.02
C LEU A 69 -39.38 -31.66 50.77
N GLU A 70 -40.01 -30.98 51.72
CA GLU A 70 -40.41 -29.57 51.57
C GLU A 70 -39.19 -28.65 51.39
N ASP A 71 -38.10 -28.85 52.15
CA ASP A 71 -36.85 -28.12 51.96
C ASP A 71 -36.25 -28.36 50.56
N SER A 72 -36.28 -29.60 50.07
CA SER A 72 -35.81 -29.92 48.71
C SER A 72 -36.66 -29.24 47.62
N LYS A 73 -37.98 -29.11 47.81
CA LYS A 73 -38.88 -28.39 46.91
C LYS A 73 -38.57 -26.89 46.90
N HIS A 74 -38.41 -26.28 48.07
CA HIS A 74 -38.03 -24.87 48.18
C HIS A 74 -36.70 -24.59 47.47
N LYS A 75 -35.70 -25.46 47.64
CA LYS A 75 -34.41 -25.36 46.94
C LYS A 75 -34.55 -25.51 45.43
N LEU A 76 -35.43 -26.39 44.96
CA LEU A 76 -35.74 -26.56 43.53
C LEU A 76 -36.42 -25.31 42.96
N ASP A 77 -37.41 -24.76 43.64
CA ASP A 77 -38.11 -23.55 43.22
C ASP A 77 -37.18 -22.33 43.18
N ALA A 78 -36.29 -22.19 44.17
CA ALA A 78 -35.26 -21.16 44.16
C ALA A 78 -34.30 -21.32 42.97
N ALA A 79 -33.87 -22.55 42.66
CA ALA A 79 -33.03 -22.82 41.50
C ALA A 79 -33.76 -22.55 40.17
N ARG A 80 -35.05 -22.89 40.08
CA ARG A 80 -35.90 -22.60 38.92
C ARG A 80 -35.99 -21.09 38.67
N SER A 81 -36.28 -20.32 39.71
CA SER A 81 -36.38 -18.86 39.62
C SER A 81 -35.04 -18.24 39.17
N ARG A 82 -33.91 -18.71 39.69
CA ARG A 82 -32.57 -18.26 39.25
C ARG A 82 -32.30 -18.57 37.78
N LEU A 83 -32.65 -19.77 37.31
CA LEU A 83 -32.50 -20.14 35.90
C LEU A 83 -33.36 -19.26 34.99
N VAL A 84 -34.61 -19.01 35.37
CA VAL A 84 -35.50 -18.11 34.62
C VAL A 84 -34.93 -16.70 34.55
N LEU A 85 -34.44 -16.15 35.66
CA LEU A 85 -33.81 -14.83 35.69
C LEU A 85 -32.57 -14.76 34.79
N ALA A 86 -31.71 -15.79 34.81
CA ALA A 86 -30.54 -15.85 33.94
C ALA A 86 -30.93 -15.90 32.45
N LEU A 87 -31.96 -16.67 32.10
CA LEU A 87 -32.49 -16.72 30.74
C LEU A 87 -33.11 -15.40 30.30
N CYS A 88 -33.89 -14.74 31.16
CA CYS A 88 -34.46 -13.42 30.88
C CYS A 88 -33.38 -12.37 30.65
N ASN A 89 -32.29 -12.41 31.43
CA ASN A 89 -31.14 -11.55 31.22
C ASN A 89 -30.54 -11.80 29.82
N VAL A 90 -30.20 -13.04 29.47
CA VAL A 90 -29.64 -13.36 28.15
C VAL A 90 -30.57 -12.92 27.02
N ASP A 91 -31.87 -13.14 27.14
CA ASP A 91 -32.86 -12.71 26.13
C ASP A 91 -32.95 -11.19 25.97
N GLY A 92 -32.79 -10.44 27.06
CA GLY A 92 -32.68 -8.98 27.04
C GLY A 92 -31.37 -8.52 26.40
N LYS A 93 -30.27 -9.19 26.75
CA LYS A 93 -28.91 -8.82 26.35
C LYS A 93 -28.54 -9.17 24.92
N ARG A 94 -28.97 -10.32 24.42
CA ARG A 94 -28.60 -10.81 23.08
C ARG A 94 -28.90 -9.82 21.96
N ARG A 95 -30.00 -9.06 22.10
CA ARG A 95 -30.47 -8.13 21.07
C ARG A 95 -29.52 -6.95 20.94
N TYR A 96 -29.06 -6.39 22.05
CA TYR A 96 -28.18 -5.23 22.01
C TYR A 96 -26.71 -5.59 21.96
N ALA A 97 -26.28 -6.75 22.48
CA ALA A 97 -24.87 -7.17 22.44
C ALA A 97 -24.34 -7.27 20.99
N ILE A 98 -25.13 -7.85 20.09
CA ILE A 98 -24.78 -7.95 18.67
C ILE A 98 -24.79 -6.57 18.01
N ILE A 99 -25.85 -5.78 18.22
CA ILE A 99 -25.97 -4.44 17.64
C ILE A 99 -24.84 -3.53 18.12
N GLU A 100 -24.45 -3.65 19.39
CA GLU A 100 -23.34 -2.90 19.97
C GLU A 100 -22.00 -3.30 19.35
N ALA A 101 -21.75 -4.60 19.18
CA ALA A 101 -20.55 -5.10 18.52
C ALA A 101 -20.45 -4.59 17.06
N VAL A 102 -21.55 -4.68 16.31
CA VAL A 102 -21.62 -4.15 14.93
C VAL A 102 -21.43 -2.63 14.91
N ARG A 103 -22.11 -1.89 15.80
CA ARG A 103 -21.96 -0.43 15.90
C ARG A 103 -20.52 -0.03 16.18
N ARG A 104 -19.84 -0.68 17.13
CA ARG A 104 -18.44 -0.43 17.44
C ARG A 104 -17.53 -0.75 16.26
N SER A 105 -17.79 -1.85 15.55
CA SER A 105 -17.06 -2.18 14.31
C SER A 105 -17.23 -1.09 13.25
N MET A 106 -18.46 -0.63 13.03
CA MET A 106 -18.74 0.42 12.03
C MET A 106 -18.10 1.76 12.41
N GLN A 107 -18.12 2.12 13.69
CA GLN A 107 -17.42 3.31 14.19
C GLN A 107 -15.92 3.21 13.96
N GLY A 108 -15.30 2.08 14.30
CA GLY A 108 -13.88 1.86 14.05
C GLY A 108 -13.53 1.91 12.56
N LEU A 109 -14.38 1.40 11.68
CA LEU A 109 -14.19 1.50 10.23
C LEU A 109 -14.31 2.95 9.74
N ALA A 110 -15.28 3.71 10.23
CA ALA A 110 -15.44 5.12 9.88
C ALA A 110 -14.19 5.92 10.27
N GLU A 111 -13.70 5.77 11.51
CA GLU A 111 -12.48 6.42 12.00
C GLU A 111 -11.25 6.01 11.17
N PHE A 112 -11.16 4.73 10.76
CA PHE A 112 -10.09 4.26 9.89
C PHE A 112 -10.11 4.95 8.52
N PHE A 113 -11.28 5.04 7.88
CA PHE A 113 -11.41 5.69 6.58
C PHE A 113 -11.19 7.20 6.65
N GLU A 114 -11.69 7.87 7.68
CA GLU A 114 -11.44 9.31 7.89
C GLU A 114 -9.94 9.59 8.05
N ARG A 115 -9.24 8.77 8.85
CA ARG A 115 -7.80 8.92 9.05
C ARG A 115 -7.01 8.64 7.77
N GLY A 116 -7.35 7.57 7.06
CA GLY A 116 -6.72 7.24 5.78
C GLY A 116 -6.95 8.33 4.73
N HIS A 117 -8.16 8.92 4.71
CA HIS A 117 -8.47 10.04 3.83
C HIS A 117 -7.64 11.28 4.15
N ALA A 118 -7.50 11.64 5.42
CA ALA A 118 -6.67 12.77 5.84
C ALA A 118 -5.19 12.58 5.46
N GLU A 119 -4.65 11.37 5.62
CA GLU A 119 -3.28 11.04 5.21
C GLU A 119 -3.10 11.11 3.69
N MET A 120 -4.08 10.63 2.91
CA MET A 120 -4.05 10.76 1.45
C MET A 120 -4.15 12.22 0.99
N GLN A 121 -4.99 13.03 1.63
CA GLN A 121 -5.07 14.47 1.33
C GLN A 121 -3.74 15.18 1.61
N ALA A 122 -3.02 14.76 2.66
CA ALA A 122 -1.70 15.32 2.97
C ALA A 122 -0.64 15.01 1.88
N LEU A 123 -0.84 13.98 1.05
CA LEU A 123 0.05 13.67 -0.08
C LEU A 123 -0.19 14.52 -1.33
N ALA A 124 -1.37 15.13 -1.46
CA ALA A 124 -1.73 15.94 -2.63
C ALA A 124 -0.71 17.08 -2.94
N PRO A 125 -0.27 17.92 -1.98
CA PRO A 125 0.73 18.95 -2.26
C PRO A 125 2.10 18.35 -2.61
N LEU A 126 2.42 17.17 -2.09
CA LEU A 126 3.68 16.48 -2.38
C LEU A 126 3.70 15.99 -3.84
N LEU A 127 2.58 15.45 -4.33
CA LEU A 127 2.39 15.10 -5.74
C LEU A 127 2.53 16.33 -6.65
N ALA A 128 1.86 17.45 -6.32
CA ALA A 128 1.98 18.68 -7.10
C ALA A 128 3.44 19.17 -7.18
N SER A 129 4.20 19.08 -6.08
CA SER A 129 5.62 19.45 -6.08
C SER A 129 6.48 18.54 -6.96
N PHE A 130 6.14 17.25 -7.08
CA PHE A 130 6.83 16.34 -7.99
C PHE A 130 6.50 16.63 -9.45
N GLU A 131 5.25 16.95 -9.77
CA GLU A 131 4.83 17.35 -11.13
C GLU A 131 5.51 18.64 -11.59
N GLU A 132 5.63 19.63 -10.69
CA GLU A 132 6.37 20.86 -10.95
C GLU A 132 7.85 20.58 -11.20
N TYR A 133 8.47 19.75 -10.35
CA TYR A 133 9.87 19.37 -10.50
C TYR A 133 10.14 18.61 -11.80
N GLU A 134 9.27 17.68 -12.17
CA GLU A 134 9.35 16.95 -13.45
C GLU A 134 9.29 17.93 -14.64
N THR A 135 8.32 18.85 -14.62
CA THR A 135 8.16 19.85 -15.67
C THR A 135 9.40 20.75 -15.79
N GLU A 136 9.95 21.19 -14.66
CA GLU A 136 11.15 22.01 -14.65
C GLU A 136 12.38 21.22 -15.13
N ALA A 137 12.53 19.97 -14.70
CA ALA A 137 13.62 19.10 -15.14
C ALA A 137 13.59 18.87 -16.66
N HIS A 138 12.40 18.65 -17.24
CA HIS A 138 12.22 18.57 -18.69
C HIS A 138 12.60 19.87 -19.39
N ALA A 139 12.08 21.01 -18.94
CA ALA A 139 12.39 22.31 -19.53
C ALA A 139 13.90 22.64 -19.47
N GLN A 140 14.57 22.28 -18.37
CA GLN A 140 16.02 22.44 -18.24
C GLN A 140 16.80 21.52 -19.16
N ALA A 141 16.36 20.26 -19.33
CA ALA A 141 16.97 19.31 -20.25
C ALA A 141 16.85 19.77 -21.71
N GLU A 142 15.67 20.22 -22.13
CA GLU A 142 15.42 20.75 -23.48
C GLU A 142 16.29 21.98 -23.76
N LYS A 143 16.35 22.93 -22.82
CA LYS A 143 17.23 24.12 -22.95
C LYS A 143 18.70 23.73 -23.11
N LYS A 144 19.18 22.76 -22.34
CA LYS A 144 20.57 22.27 -22.45
C LYS A 144 20.81 21.59 -23.81
N MET A 145 19.89 20.75 -24.27
CA MET A 145 19.99 20.10 -25.57
C MET A 145 19.99 21.11 -26.73
N ALA A 146 19.12 22.13 -26.68
CA ALA A 146 19.07 23.19 -27.68
C ALA A 146 20.38 23.99 -27.73
N ALA A 147 20.91 24.40 -26.57
CA ALA A 147 22.19 25.11 -26.50
C ALA A 147 23.36 24.26 -27.04
N GLN A 148 23.38 22.95 -26.74
CA GLN A 148 24.37 22.03 -27.30
C GLN A 148 24.22 21.87 -28.82
N ALA A 149 22.99 21.79 -29.34
CA ALA A 149 22.73 21.70 -30.76
C ALA A 149 23.17 22.97 -31.51
N GLU A 150 22.95 24.16 -30.95
CA GLU A 150 23.45 25.43 -31.49
C GLU A 150 24.97 25.46 -31.55
N GLN A 151 25.65 25.08 -30.46
CA GLN A 151 27.12 25.00 -30.42
C GLN A 151 27.68 24.01 -31.45
N LEU A 152 27.04 22.85 -31.62
CA LEU A 152 27.40 21.87 -32.64
C LEU A 152 27.19 22.43 -34.04
N ASN A 153 26.08 23.12 -34.29
CA ASN A 153 25.79 23.72 -35.59
C ASN A 153 26.80 24.81 -35.95
N GLU A 154 27.17 25.69 -35.01
CA GLU A 154 28.24 26.67 -35.20
C GLU A 154 29.57 25.99 -35.52
N TYR A 155 29.90 24.91 -34.80
CA TYR A 155 31.11 24.14 -35.07
C TYR A 155 31.11 23.56 -36.48
N TRP A 156 29.99 22.95 -36.91
CA TRP A 156 29.84 22.42 -38.26
C TRP A 156 29.94 23.49 -39.35
N GLN A 157 29.39 24.69 -39.12
CA GLN A 157 29.56 25.81 -40.05
C GLN A 157 31.03 26.23 -40.16
N ARG A 158 31.74 26.35 -39.03
CA ARG A 158 33.18 26.68 -39.05
C ARG A 158 34.01 25.61 -39.78
N VAL A 159 33.69 24.33 -39.59
CA VAL A 159 34.34 23.23 -40.31
C VAL A 159 34.09 23.37 -41.81
N LYS A 160 32.84 23.60 -42.22
CA LYS A 160 32.49 23.78 -43.62
C LYS A 160 33.19 25.00 -44.24
N ASP A 161 33.20 26.14 -43.55
CA ASP A 161 33.89 27.36 -44.02
C ASP A 161 35.40 27.13 -44.16
N ALA A 162 36.00 26.37 -43.23
CA ALA A 162 37.41 26.00 -43.30
C ALA A 162 37.70 25.04 -44.47
N GLU A 163 36.84 24.06 -44.73
CA GLU A 163 36.93 23.17 -45.89
C GLU A 163 36.85 23.96 -47.20
N GLU A 164 35.90 24.90 -47.32
CA GLU A 164 35.78 25.78 -48.47
C GLU A 164 37.01 26.69 -48.65
N ALA A 165 37.57 27.21 -47.56
CA ALA A 165 38.79 28.02 -47.62
C ALA A 165 40.00 27.20 -48.07
N VAL A 166 40.15 25.96 -47.59
CA VAL A 166 41.19 25.03 -48.03
C VAL A 166 41.02 24.69 -49.52
N ALA A 167 39.80 24.46 -49.99
CA ALA A 167 39.52 24.23 -51.40
C ALA A 167 39.93 25.44 -52.27
N ARG A 168 39.57 26.66 -51.87
CA ARG A 168 39.98 27.89 -52.56
C ARG A 168 41.50 28.07 -52.59
N LEU A 169 42.20 27.78 -51.49
CA LEU A 169 43.65 27.82 -51.44
C LEU A 169 44.30 26.76 -52.35
N ALA A 170 43.69 25.58 -52.47
CA ALA A 170 44.15 24.54 -53.39
C ALA A 170 43.99 24.98 -54.86
N GLU A 171 42.86 25.59 -55.22
CA GLU A 171 42.64 26.18 -56.55
C GLU A 171 43.65 27.28 -56.87
N GLN A 172 43.91 28.20 -55.92
CA GLN A 172 44.93 29.24 -56.09
C GLN A 172 46.33 28.66 -56.30
N ARG A 173 46.69 27.60 -55.57
CA ARG A 173 47.98 26.90 -55.78
C ARG A 173 48.05 26.26 -57.16
N GLN A 174 46.97 25.63 -57.62
CA GLN A 174 46.93 25.05 -58.97
C GLN A 174 47.07 26.12 -60.06
N LEU A 175 46.42 27.28 -59.90
CA LEU A 175 46.58 28.41 -60.81
C LEU A 175 48.03 28.93 -60.82
N ALA A 176 48.63 29.12 -59.64
CA ALA A 176 50.02 29.57 -59.53
C ALA A 176 51.02 28.55 -60.13
N GLU A 177 50.78 27.25 -59.97
CA GLU A 177 51.58 26.21 -60.61
C GLU A 177 51.39 26.19 -62.13
N ALA A 178 50.18 26.39 -62.63
CA ALA A 178 49.91 26.51 -64.05
C ALA A 178 50.59 27.74 -64.67
N GLU A 179 50.58 28.88 -63.98
CA GLU A 179 51.30 30.09 -64.40
C GLU A 179 52.81 29.86 -64.42
N ARG A 180 53.38 29.15 -63.44
CA ARG A 180 54.80 28.76 -63.45
C ARG A 180 55.14 27.88 -64.65
N ARG A 181 54.32 26.87 -64.95
CA ARG A 181 54.50 26.02 -66.14
C ARG A 181 54.40 26.82 -67.44
N LEU A 182 53.48 27.79 -67.53
CA LEU A 182 53.37 28.70 -68.66
C LEU A 182 54.60 29.63 -68.78
N ALA A 183 55.15 30.09 -67.66
CA ALA A 183 56.38 30.88 -67.64
C ALA A 183 57.60 30.04 -68.07
N GLU A 184 57.72 28.80 -67.59
CA GLU A 184 58.78 27.86 -67.98
C GLU A 184 58.71 27.51 -69.47
N THR A 185 57.51 27.22 -70.01
CA THR A 185 57.34 26.98 -71.45
C THR A 185 57.63 28.22 -72.30
N ARG A 186 57.24 29.43 -71.85
CA ARG A 186 57.62 30.68 -72.52
C ARG A 186 59.13 30.91 -72.48
N ALA A 187 59.78 30.67 -71.36
CA ALA A 187 61.24 30.77 -71.23
C ALA A 187 61.95 29.74 -72.12
N GLY A 188 61.46 28.50 -72.15
CA GLY A 188 61.95 27.46 -73.05
C GLY A 188 61.76 27.82 -74.54
N ALA A 189 60.62 28.39 -74.92
CA ALA A 189 60.38 28.87 -76.28
C ALA A 189 61.26 30.06 -76.66
N GLN A 190 61.57 30.94 -75.69
CA GLN A 190 62.53 32.04 -75.90
C GLN A 190 63.97 31.54 -76.03
N ALA A 191 64.37 30.54 -75.23
CA ALA A 191 65.66 29.87 -75.35
C ALA A 191 65.81 29.16 -76.69
N LEU A 192 64.79 28.39 -77.13
CA LEU A 192 64.77 27.78 -78.45
C LEU A 192 64.83 28.81 -79.58
N ARG A 193 64.15 29.96 -79.45
CA ARG A 193 64.27 31.07 -80.41
C ARG A 193 65.69 31.66 -80.43
N ALA A 194 66.32 31.81 -79.28
CA ALA A 194 67.70 32.29 -79.18
C ALA A 194 68.68 31.28 -79.81
N ASP A 195 68.52 29.99 -79.53
CA ASP A 195 69.33 28.91 -80.11
C ASP A 195 69.10 28.78 -81.64
N PHE A 196 67.86 28.96 -82.12
CA PHE A 196 67.59 29.01 -83.56
C PHE A 196 68.23 30.23 -84.23
N ALA A 197 68.23 31.39 -83.55
CA ALA A 197 68.89 32.60 -84.05
C ALA A 197 70.44 32.44 -84.08
N VAL A 198 71.01 31.74 -83.10
CA VAL A 198 72.44 31.39 -83.08
C VAL A 198 72.77 30.34 -84.16
N SER A 199 71.92 29.33 -84.36
CA SER A 199 72.09 28.31 -85.40
C SER A 199 71.97 28.87 -86.82
N LEU A 200 71.07 29.85 -87.05
CA LEU A 200 70.95 30.54 -88.34
C LEU A 200 72.20 31.37 -88.67
N ASN A 201 72.88 31.91 -87.66
CA ASN A 201 74.15 32.62 -87.83
C ASN A 201 75.35 31.70 -88.08
N GLN A 202 75.27 30.40 -87.77
CA GLN A 202 76.35 29.43 -88.03
C GLN A 202 76.23 28.71 -89.37
N THR A 203 75.12 28.86 -90.10
CA THR A 203 74.90 28.29 -91.44
C THR A 203 75.10 29.29 -92.59
N LEU A 204 75.60 30.50 -92.29
CA LEU A 204 75.81 31.58 -93.26
C LEU A 204 77.29 31.98 -93.45
N ASP A 205 78.23 31.21 -92.89
CA ASP A 205 79.65 31.24 -93.25
C ASP A 205 80.01 30.00 -94.09
#